data_AF-A0A3P1WRF9-F1
#
_entry.id   AF-A0A3P1WRF9-F1
#
_cell.length_a   1.000
_cell.length_b   1.000
_cell.length_c   1.000
_cell.angle_alpha   90.00
_cell.angle_beta   90.00
_cell.angle_gamma   90.00
#
_symmetry.space_group_name_H-M   'P 1'
#
loop_
_entity.id
_entity.type
_entity.pdbx_description
1 polymer ?
#
loop_
_entity_poly.entity_id
_entity_poly.type
_entity_poly.pdbx_seq_one_letter_code
_entity_poly.pdbx_strand_id
1 'polypeptide(L)'
;MHVINDPGCSTEERLDALRTVARTETFPEWVVESNNHIHTCYSFSPYTPAGAALGARRSGLRVVGSVDHDSIAAADEMTRATRILGMGSVTGFECRAFFGEGFEDRKLNNPDSKGIAYMTVQGVPAPARQRVDEWLAPRRAARLERTLAMADAANEILTGLGLAPFDPQTDMVARSQYHRGGGITERHLLAAMADALIAGFGRGEALLKGLAGMGITVPAKLADVLGDPDNPHLTFDLLGVLKAEYLDRIYIQPTTECPSAVEVVELADSVGAIATYAYLGDVSASPTGDKKAEKFEDEFLDDLFVGMAERGLRAVTYMPPRNTAEQIERIHRLAVQHGMLEISGVDINTPRQVFVCPELRDPKLADLNEATWALVAHEALASIDPTVHLLGEERLDPAQLAERIRVFAPLGREYADGADAADLLARLRTH
;
A
#
# COMPACT_ATOMS: atom_id res chain seq x y z
N MET A 1 -18.77 14.38 -3.15
CA MET A 1 -18.14 13.11 -2.70
C MET A 1 -18.32 12.00 -3.71
N HIS A 2 -19.53 11.72 -4.21
CA HIS A 2 -19.77 10.60 -5.13
C HIS A 2 -18.80 10.62 -6.32
N VAL A 3 -18.74 11.70 -7.11
CA VAL A 3 -17.84 11.79 -8.29
C VAL A 3 -16.37 11.59 -7.92
N ILE A 4 -15.86 12.31 -6.90
CA ILE A 4 -14.43 12.27 -6.51
C ILE A 4 -13.97 10.85 -6.17
N ASN A 5 -14.83 10.05 -5.54
CA ASN A 5 -14.50 8.69 -5.11
C ASN A 5 -15.13 7.60 -5.98
N ASP A 6 -15.61 7.95 -7.18
CA ASP A 6 -16.20 7.00 -8.12
C ASP A 6 -15.14 6.51 -9.12
N PRO A 7 -14.75 5.23 -9.08
CA PRO A 7 -13.79 4.67 -10.03
C PRO A 7 -14.33 4.59 -11.47
N GLY A 8 -15.66 4.64 -11.65
CA GLY A 8 -16.31 4.67 -12.97
C GLY A 8 -16.10 6.00 -13.71
N CYS A 9 -15.93 7.10 -12.98
CA CYS A 9 -15.58 8.39 -13.57
C CYS A 9 -14.17 8.39 -14.17
N SER A 10 -13.91 9.36 -15.05
CA SER A 10 -12.56 9.66 -15.52
C SER A 10 -11.75 10.41 -14.46
N THR A 11 -10.42 10.34 -14.57
CA THR A 11 -9.51 11.11 -13.72
C THR A 11 -9.79 12.62 -13.78
N GLU A 12 -10.07 13.18 -14.96
CA GLU A 12 -10.38 14.62 -15.07
C GLU A 12 -11.68 15.00 -14.36
N GLU A 13 -12.74 14.23 -14.49
CA GLU A 13 -14.00 14.48 -13.77
C GLU A 13 -13.79 14.47 -12.24
N ARG A 14 -12.99 13.53 -11.74
CA ARG A 14 -12.63 13.46 -10.32
C ARG A 14 -11.84 14.69 -9.87
N LEU A 15 -10.83 15.10 -10.64
CA LEU A 15 -9.99 16.25 -10.31
C LEU A 15 -10.75 17.58 -10.42
N ASP A 16 -11.68 17.73 -11.37
CA ASP A 16 -12.54 18.91 -11.47
C ASP A 16 -13.51 19.03 -10.28
N ALA A 17 -14.11 17.92 -9.88
CA ALA A 17 -14.90 17.86 -8.67
C ALA A 17 -14.05 18.18 -7.43
N LEU A 18 -12.81 17.70 -7.38
CA LEU A 18 -11.87 17.98 -6.29
C LEU A 18 -11.50 19.46 -6.22
N ARG A 19 -11.21 20.12 -7.35
CA ARG A 19 -10.95 21.58 -7.41
C ARG A 19 -12.12 22.40 -6.85
N THR A 20 -13.35 21.95 -7.12
CA THR A 20 -14.56 22.60 -6.60
C THR A 20 -14.65 22.47 -5.08
N VAL A 21 -14.39 21.27 -4.55
CA VAL A 21 -14.35 21.03 -3.10
C VAL A 21 -13.22 21.82 -2.44
N ALA A 22 -12.02 21.82 -3.00
CA ALA A 22 -10.85 22.51 -2.45
C ALA A 22 -11.06 24.03 -2.29
N ARG A 23 -11.93 24.64 -3.12
CA ARG A 23 -12.26 26.07 -3.04
C ARG A 23 -13.39 26.40 -2.05
N THR A 24 -14.22 25.43 -1.70
CA THR A 24 -15.47 25.67 -0.95
C THR A 24 -15.48 25.05 0.44
N GLU A 25 -14.73 23.96 0.65
CA GLU A 25 -14.64 23.28 1.93
C GLU A 25 -13.59 23.95 2.83
N THR A 26 -13.92 24.12 4.11
CA THR A 26 -12.93 24.48 5.13
C THR A 26 -12.35 23.21 5.69
N PHE A 27 -11.03 23.06 5.59
CA PHE A 27 -10.32 21.90 6.07
C PHE A 27 -9.70 22.14 7.44
N PRO A 28 -9.41 21.09 8.23
CA PRO A 28 -8.70 21.23 9.50
C PRO A 28 -7.26 21.74 9.30
N GLU A 29 -6.70 22.22 10.41
CA GLU A 29 -5.28 22.53 10.54
C GLU A 29 -4.40 21.31 10.22
N TRP A 30 -3.20 21.58 9.73
CA TRP A 30 -2.24 20.54 9.40
C TRP A 30 -1.73 19.84 10.66
N VAL A 31 -1.66 18.51 10.60
CA VAL A 31 -0.91 17.70 11.57
C VAL A 31 0.45 17.34 10.99
N VAL A 32 1.38 16.95 11.87
CA VAL A 32 2.75 16.54 11.47
C VAL A 32 2.77 15.20 10.73
N GLU A 33 1.74 14.39 10.92
CA GLU A 33 1.63 13.03 10.41
C GLU A 33 1.64 12.97 8.89
N SER A 34 2.22 11.89 8.37
CA SER A 34 2.18 11.50 6.96
C SER A 34 1.61 10.09 6.81
N ASN A 35 1.17 9.77 5.59
CA ASN A 35 0.85 8.40 5.23
C ASN A 35 1.21 8.10 3.77
N ASN A 36 2.38 7.49 3.55
CA ASN A 36 2.88 7.20 2.21
C ASN A 36 2.40 5.85 1.64
N HIS A 37 1.66 5.04 2.39
CA HIS A 37 1.27 3.67 2.01
C HIS A 37 -0.24 3.52 1.89
N ILE A 38 -0.88 4.17 0.91
CA ILE A 38 -2.32 4.00 0.67
C ILE A 38 -2.54 3.17 -0.60
N HIS A 39 -3.45 2.20 -0.52
CA HIS A 39 -3.98 1.52 -1.69
C HIS A 39 -5.21 2.26 -2.21
N THR A 40 -5.41 2.21 -3.52
CA THR A 40 -6.52 2.82 -4.25
C THR A 40 -7.30 1.76 -5.04
N CYS A 41 -8.28 2.19 -5.83
CA CYS A 41 -9.04 1.33 -6.74
C CYS A 41 -8.19 0.67 -7.83
N TYR A 42 -6.92 1.08 -7.99
CA TYR A 42 -5.97 0.43 -8.92
C TYR A 42 -5.26 -0.78 -8.32
N SER A 43 -5.49 -1.08 -7.05
CA SER A 43 -5.35 -2.42 -6.51
C SER A 43 -6.64 -2.74 -5.77
N PHE A 44 -6.68 -2.78 -4.45
CA PHE A 44 -7.93 -3.00 -3.72
C PHE A 44 -8.12 -1.99 -2.60
N SER A 45 -9.09 -1.09 -2.77
CA SER A 45 -9.45 -0.06 -1.78
C SER A 45 -10.82 0.52 -2.11
N PRO A 46 -11.57 1.05 -1.12
CA PRO A 46 -12.77 1.83 -1.41
C PRO A 46 -12.46 3.21 -2.00
N TYR A 47 -11.18 3.60 -2.11
CA TYR A 47 -10.79 4.95 -2.49
C TYR A 47 -10.22 5.04 -3.91
N THR A 48 -10.65 6.03 -4.68
CA THR A 48 -9.87 6.51 -5.83
C THR A 48 -8.65 7.31 -5.34
N PRO A 49 -7.63 7.58 -6.18
CA PRO A 49 -6.50 8.42 -5.74
C PRO A 49 -6.94 9.82 -5.28
N ALA A 50 -7.84 10.50 -6.02
CA ALA A 50 -8.39 11.78 -5.59
C ALA A 50 -9.23 11.68 -4.30
N GLY A 51 -9.98 10.59 -4.12
CA GLY A 51 -10.76 10.31 -2.92
C GLY A 51 -9.88 10.09 -1.69
N ALA A 52 -8.80 9.34 -1.82
CA ALA A 52 -7.80 9.12 -0.78
C ALA A 52 -7.12 10.44 -0.38
N ALA A 53 -6.68 11.25 -1.35
CA ALA A 53 -6.07 12.56 -1.09
C ALA A 53 -7.04 13.50 -0.35
N LEU A 54 -8.32 13.55 -0.75
CA LEU A 54 -9.33 14.34 -0.05
C LEU A 54 -9.59 13.82 1.37
N GLY A 55 -9.69 12.51 1.57
CA GLY A 55 -9.88 11.89 2.88
C GLY A 55 -8.74 12.22 3.84
N ALA A 56 -7.51 12.18 3.35
CA ALA A 56 -6.34 12.59 4.10
C ALA A 56 -6.31 14.09 4.41
N ARG A 57 -6.64 14.96 3.44
CA ARG A 57 -6.73 16.41 3.68
C ARG A 57 -7.74 16.75 4.78
N ARG A 58 -8.90 16.07 4.76
CA ARG A 58 -9.95 16.17 5.78
C ARG A 58 -9.54 15.61 7.14
N SER A 59 -8.50 14.80 7.17
CA SER A 59 -7.88 14.28 8.39
C SER A 59 -6.72 15.16 8.89
N GLY A 60 -6.39 16.25 8.17
CA GLY A 60 -5.31 17.17 8.51
C GLY A 60 -3.92 16.75 8.02
N LEU A 61 -3.80 15.62 7.29
CA LEU A 61 -2.51 15.17 6.78
C LEU A 61 -2.00 16.12 5.70
N ARG A 62 -0.68 16.35 5.68
CA ARG A 62 -0.04 17.22 4.68
C ARG A 62 0.74 16.46 3.61
N VAL A 63 1.01 15.16 3.82
CA VAL A 63 1.63 14.27 2.83
C VAL A 63 0.87 12.96 2.77
N VAL A 64 0.63 12.47 1.55
CA VAL A 64 0.08 11.14 1.30
C VAL A 64 0.77 10.44 0.16
N GLY A 65 0.68 9.11 0.10
CA GLY A 65 1.24 8.35 -1.01
C GLY A 65 0.34 7.24 -1.51
N SER A 66 0.57 6.81 -2.75
CA SER A 66 -0.12 5.67 -3.35
C SER A 66 0.89 4.57 -3.67
N VAL A 67 0.64 3.34 -3.22
CA VAL A 67 1.49 2.17 -3.45
C VAL A 67 0.62 0.95 -3.78
N ASP A 68 -0.10 1.04 -4.88
CA ASP A 68 -1.00 -0.03 -5.29
C ASP A 68 -0.25 -1.32 -5.62
N HIS A 69 -0.88 -2.46 -5.31
CA HIS A 69 -0.31 -3.76 -5.65
C HIS A 69 -0.18 -3.94 -7.17
N ASP A 70 1.04 -4.21 -7.62
CA ASP A 70 1.42 -4.44 -9.01
C ASP A 70 0.95 -3.34 -9.98
N SER A 71 0.73 -2.11 -9.50
CA SER A 71 0.23 -0.99 -10.31
C SER A 71 0.82 0.35 -9.89
N ILE A 72 1.20 1.15 -10.89
CA ILE A 72 1.60 2.55 -10.75
C ILE A 72 0.50 3.51 -11.25
N ALA A 73 -0.67 2.99 -11.63
CA ALA A 73 -1.71 3.75 -12.33
C ALA A 73 -2.32 4.88 -11.49
N ALA A 74 -2.25 4.79 -10.16
CA ALA A 74 -2.70 5.83 -9.24
C ALA A 74 -1.79 7.07 -9.21
N ALA A 75 -0.53 6.95 -9.64
CA ALA A 75 0.51 7.94 -9.35
C ALA A 75 0.22 9.34 -9.93
N ASP A 76 -0.25 9.43 -11.18
CA ASP A 76 -0.59 10.72 -11.79
C ASP A 76 -1.73 11.42 -11.07
N GLU A 77 -2.84 10.72 -10.86
CA GLU A 77 -4.01 11.28 -10.20
C GLU A 77 -3.71 11.65 -8.74
N MET A 78 -2.97 10.81 -8.01
CA MET A 78 -2.55 11.11 -6.63
C MET A 78 -1.73 12.39 -6.59
N THR A 79 -0.70 12.50 -7.45
CA THR A 79 0.15 13.70 -7.53
C THR A 79 -0.67 14.95 -7.83
N ARG A 80 -1.57 14.88 -8.81
CA ARG A 80 -2.37 16.06 -9.21
C ARG A 80 -3.40 16.43 -8.15
N ALA A 81 -3.99 15.44 -7.48
CA ALA A 81 -4.93 15.64 -6.39
C ALA A 81 -4.27 16.31 -5.17
N THR A 82 -3.08 15.85 -4.77
CA THR A 82 -2.34 16.48 -3.66
C THR A 82 -1.92 17.90 -4.00
N ARG A 83 -1.50 18.18 -5.24
CA ARG A 83 -1.21 19.56 -5.70
C ARG A 83 -2.43 20.47 -5.61
N ILE A 84 -3.62 19.99 -5.97
CA ILE A 84 -4.87 20.77 -5.81
C ILE A 84 -5.15 21.11 -4.34
N LEU A 85 -4.76 20.22 -3.42
CA LEU A 85 -5.05 20.32 -1.99
C LEU A 85 -3.93 20.98 -1.16
N GLY A 86 -2.82 21.38 -1.79
CA GLY A 86 -1.65 21.95 -1.09
C GLY A 86 -0.89 20.92 -0.25
N MET A 87 -0.79 19.68 -0.75
CA MET A 87 -0.17 18.54 -0.07
C MET A 87 1.04 18.02 -0.85
N GLY A 88 1.95 17.35 -0.16
CA GLY A 88 3.00 16.54 -0.78
C GLY A 88 2.48 15.16 -1.19
N SER A 89 3.12 14.56 -2.19
CA SER A 89 2.88 13.15 -2.56
C SER A 89 4.15 12.34 -2.67
N VAL A 90 4.07 11.07 -2.29
CA VAL A 90 5.07 10.02 -2.60
C VAL A 90 4.35 8.89 -3.30
N THR A 91 4.63 8.64 -4.57
CA THR A 91 3.93 7.64 -5.37
C THR A 91 4.85 6.48 -5.75
N GLY A 92 4.23 5.32 -5.92
CA GLY A 92 4.95 4.08 -6.09
C GLY A 92 4.02 2.92 -6.33
N PHE A 93 4.56 1.73 -6.16
CA PHE A 93 3.80 0.48 -6.22
C PHE A 93 4.33 -0.49 -5.17
N GLU A 94 3.52 -1.49 -4.84
CA GLU A 94 3.92 -2.62 -4.01
C GLU A 94 3.85 -3.89 -4.85
N CYS A 95 4.87 -4.75 -4.80
CA CYS A 95 4.83 -6.04 -5.49
C CYS A 95 5.28 -7.16 -4.54
N ARG A 96 4.92 -8.39 -4.89
CA ARG A 96 5.46 -9.57 -4.24
C ARG A 96 6.74 -9.97 -4.96
N ALA A 97 7.78 -10.31 -4.22
CA ALA A 97 9.06 -10.73 -4.78
C ALA A 97 9.61 -11.95 -4.04
N PHE A 98 10.18 -12.89 -4.79
CA PHE A 98 11.01 -13.94 -4.19
C PHE A 98 12.23 -13.29 -3.57
N PHE A 99 12.36 -13.43 -2.25
CA PHE A 99 13.50 -12.84 -1.56
C PHE A 99 14.78 -13.62 -1.83
N GLY A 100 14.71 -14.92 -2.12
CA GLY A 100 15.86 -15.72 -2.58
C GLY A 100 16.75 -16.23 -1.44
N GLU A 101 18.04 -16.43 -1.74
CA GLU A 101 18.98 -17.22 -0.94
C GLU A 101 19.00 -16.87 0.55
N GLY A 102 18.78 -17.89 1.40
CA GLY A 102 18.80 -17.81 2.86
C GLY A 102 17.43 -17.54 3.49
N PHE A 103 16.41 -17.26 2.68
CA PHE A 103 15.07 -16.87 3.14
C PHE A 103 13.93 -17.68 2.51
N GLU A 104 14.21 -18.65 1.63
CA GLU A 104 13.23 -19.41 0.86
C GLU A 104 12.18 -20.12 1.73
N ASP A 105 12.60 -20.64 2.88
CA ASP A 105 11.73 -21.34 3.83
C ASP A 105 11.26 -20.46 4.99
N ARG A 106 11.66 -19.19 5.03
CA ARG A 106 11.30 -18.24 6.09
C ARG A 106 9.95 -17.57 5.78
N LYS A 107 9.17 -17.33 6.84
CA LYS A 107 7.96 -16.52 6.75
C LYS A 107 8.34 -15.05 6.91
N LEU A 108 8.37 -14.35 5.78
CA LEU A 108 8.61 -12.90 5.69
C LEU A 108 7.29 -12.14 5.91
N ASN A 109 7.23 -10.85 5.61
CA ASN A 109 6.01 -10.04 5.64
C ASN A 109 4.82 -10.54 4.76
N ASN A 110 5.00 -11.61 3.96
CA ASN A 110 3.89 -12.27 3.28
C ASN A 110 3.29 -13.39 4.15
N PRO A 111 2.02 -13.26 4.60
CA PRO A 111 1.40 -14.27 5.45
C PRO A 111 1.09 -15.58 4.73
N ASP A 112 0.92 -15.53 3.40
CA ASP A 112 0.34 -16.61 2.59
C ASP A 112 1.41 -17.47 1.90
N SER A 113 2.66 -16.97 1.81
CA SER A 113 3.75 -17.61 1.06
C SER A 113 5.11 -17.42 1.74
N LYS A 114 5.81 -18.53 1.99
CA LYS A 114 7.21 -18.52 2.46
C LYS A 114 8.15 -18.02 1.36
N GLY A 115 9.26 -17.41 1.75
CA GLY A 115 10.30 -16.94 0.84
C GLY A 115 9.91 -15.77 -0.06
N ILE A 116 8.71 -15.23 0.10
CA ILE A 116 8.20 -14.10 -0.66
C ILE A 116 8.03 -12.91 0.25
N ALA A 117 8.54 -11.77 -0.19
CA ALA A 117 8.37 -10.49 0.48
C ALA A 117 7.37 -9.61 -0.29
N TYR A 118 6.56 -8.84 0.41
CA TYR A 118 6.03 -7.59 -0.10
C TYR A 118 7.15 -6.55 -0.10
N MET A 119 7.42 -5.98 -1.27
CA MET A 119 8.37 -4.89 -1.46
C MET A 119 7.63 -3.70 -2.03
N THR A 120 7.96 -2.50 -1.56
CA THR A 120 7.47 -1.27 -2.19
C THR A 120 8.58 -0.61 -2.98
N VAL A 121 8.23 0.06 -4.07
CA VAL A 121 9.11 0.97 -4.80
C VAL A 121 8.44 2.33 -4.76
N GLN A 122 9.05 3.28 -4.05
CA GLN A 122 8.45 4.59 -3.75
C GLN A 122 9.28 5.73 -4.34
N GLY A 123 8.64 6.89 -4.50
CA GLY A 123 9.26 8.09 -5.04
C GLY A 123 9.47 8.03 -6.56
N VAL A 124 8.61 7.31 -7.29
CA VAL A 124 8.78 7.06 -8.73
C VAL A 124 8.64 8.37 -9.53
N PRO A 125 9.71 8.85 -10.19
CA PRO A 125 9.65 10.09 -10.96
C PRO A 125 8.62 10.03 -12.08
N ALA A 126 7.93 11.15 -12.35
CA ALA A 126 6.84 11.19 -13.32
C ALA A 126 7.21 10.67 -14.73
N PRO A 127 8.39 11.01 -15.30
CA PRO A 127 8.80 10.49 -16.62
C PRO A 127 9.03 8.96 -16.65
N ALA A 128 9.25 8.33 -15.49
CA ALA A 128 9.57 6.91 -15.38
C ALA A 128 8.33 6.01 -15.27
N ARG A 129 7.15 6.59 -14.98
CA ARG A 129 5.93 5.83 -14.69
C ARG A 129 5.50 4.88 -15.81
N GLN A 130 5.66 5.27 -17.08
CA GLN A 130 5.34 4.39 -18.21
C GLN A 130 6.23 3.14 -18.22
N ARG A 131 7.54 3.30 -18.02
CA ARG A 131 8.48 2.17 -17.97
C ARG A 131 8.19 1.23 -16.81
N VAL A 132 7.79 1.78 -15.66
CA VAL A 132 7.34 0.98 -14.51
C VAL A 132 6.07 0.20 -14.86
N ASP A 133 5.09 0.83 -15.52
CA ASP A 133 3.87 0.15 -15.93
C ASP A 133 4.14 -1.00 -16.92
N GLU A 134 5.01 -0.78 -17.91
CA GLU A 134 5.44 -1.80 -18.87
C GLU A 134 6.14 -2.98 -18.19
N TRP A 135 6.95 -2.72 -17.15
CA TRP A 135 7.58 -3.77 -16.35
C TRP A 135 6.57 -4.54 -15.49
N LEU A 136 5.56 -3.87 -14.95
CA LEU A 136 4.51 -4.49 -14.14
C LEU A 136 3.49 -5.29 -14.98
N ALA A 137 3.25 -4.91 -16.23
CA ALA A 137 2.26 -5.53 -17.11
C ALA A 137 2.35 -7.07 -17.21
N PRO A 138 3.50 -7.70 -17.50
CA PRO A 138 3.58 -9.17 -17.56
C PRO A 138 3.31 -9.84 -16.20
N ARG A 139 3.68 -9.19 -15.09
CA ARG A 139 3.46 -9.69 -13.73
C ARG A 139 1.97 -9.64 -13.37
N ARG A 140 1.30 -8.53 -13.71
CA ARG A 140 -0.17 -8.41 -13.60
C ARG A 140 -0.91 -9.47 -14.41
N ALA A 141 -0.44 -9.77 -15.63
CA ALA A 141 -1.04 -10.81 -16.47
C ALA A 141 -0.92 -12.21 -15.83
N ALA A 142 0.26 -12.57 -15.35
CA ALA A 142 0.46 -13.83 -14.62
C ALA A 142 -0.37 -13.90 -13.33
N ARG A 143 -0.51 -12.78 -12.60
CA ARG A 143 -1.39 -12.68 -11.42
C ARG A 143 -2.85 -12.88 -11.76
N LEU A 144 -3.29 -12.32 -12.88
CA LEU A 144 -4.66 -12.50 -13.37
C LEU A 144 -4.94 -13.97 -13.70
N GLU A 145 -4.05 -14.63 -14.43
CA GLU A 145 -4.21 -16.06 -14.76
C GLU A 145 -4.36 -16.91 -13.51
N ARG A 146 -3.49 -16.72 -12.51
CA ARG A 146 -3.59 -17.43 -11.23
C ARG A 146 -4.89 -17.10 -10.49
N THR A 147 -5.26 -15.83 -10.43
CA THR A 147 -6.45 -15.39 -9.69
C THR A 147 -7.74 -15.89 -10.35
N LEU A 148 -7.78 -16.01 -11.69
CA LEU A 148 -8.89 -16.63 -12.41
C LEU A 148 -9.03 -18.12 -12.07
N ALA A 149 -7.93 -18.86 -11.98
CA ALA A 149 -7.97 -20.27 -11.54
C ALA A 149 -8.48 -20.40 -10.09
N MET A 150 -8.10 -19.47 -9.21
CA MET A 150 -8.66 -19.41 -7.85
C MET A 150 -10.16 -19.04 -7.84
N ALA A 151 -10.60 -18.22 -8.79
CA ALA A 151 -12.01 -17.85 -8.97
C ALA A 151 -12.86 -19.05 -9.41
N ASP A 152 -12.34 -19.90 -10.29
CA ASP A 152 -13.01 -21.15 -10.68
C ASP A 152 -13.23 -22.04 -9.46
N ALA A 153 -12.19 -22.24 -8.64
CA ALA A 153 -12.31 -23.01 -7.39
C ALA A 153 -13.31 -22.38 -6.39
N ALA A 154 -13.35 -21.05 -6.28
CA ALA A 154 -14.33 -20.37 -5.44
C ALA A 154 -15.78 -20.56 -5.97
N ASN A 155 -15.98 -20.52 -7.28
CA ASN A 155 -17.28 -20.74 -7.91
C ASN A 155 -17.77 -22.18 -7.81
N GLU A 156 -16.86 -23.17 -7.82
CA GLU A 156 -17.20 -24.56 -7.49
C GLU A 156 -17.76 -24.69 -6.06
N ILE A 157 -17.15 -23.99 -5.10
CA ILE A 157 -17.63 -23.95 -3.71
C ILE A 157 -19.03 -23.33 -3.65
N LEU A 158 -19.24 -22.17 -4.28
CA LEU A 158 -20.54 -21.49 -4.29
C LEU A 158 -21.63 -22.38 -4.91
N THR A 159 -21.33 -23.02 -6.03
CA THR A 159 -22.27 -23.93 -6.72
C THR A 159 -22.56 -25.16 -5.86
N GLY A 160 -21.56 -25.72 -5.18
CA GLY A 160 -21.73 -26.84 -4.25
C GLY A 160 -22.61 -26.50 -3.03
N LEU A 161 -22.68 -25.23 -2.65
CA LEU A 161 -23.59 -24.71 -1.63
C LEU A 161 -25.01 -24.43 -2.18
N GLY A 162 -25.24 -24.63 -3.47
CA GLY A 162 -26.50 -24.30 -4.14
C GLY A 162 -26.69 -22.79 -4.37
N LEU A 163 -25.61 -22.00 -4.33
CA LEU A 163 -25.62 -20.56 -4.57
C LEU A 163 -25.26 -20.25 -6.02
N ALA A 164 -25.63 -19.06 -6.48
CA ALA A 164 -25.21 -18.58 -7.78
C ALA A 164 -23.70 -18.24 -7.76
N PRO A 165 -22.93 -18.64 -8.79
CA PRO A 165 -21.54 -18.21 -8.95
C PRO A 165 -21.48 -16.71 -9.30
N PHE A 166 -20.33 -16.09 -9.06
CA PHE A 166 -20.02 -14.74 -9.56
C PHE A 166 -19.35 -14.80 -10.93
N ASP A 167 -19.40 -13.72 -11.70
CA ASP A 167 -18.67 -13.59 -12.96
C ASP A 167 -17.29 -12.95 -12.70
N PRO A 168 -16.17 -13.68 -12.89
CA PRO A 168 -14.84 -13.14 -12.64
C PRO A 168 -14.53 -11.88 -13.45
N GLN A 169 -15.10 -11.71 -14.64
CA GLN A 169 -14.80 -10.52 -15.46
C GLN A 169 -15.44 -9.26 -14.90
N THR A 170 -16.73 -9.33 -14.53
CA THR A 170 -17.46 -8.16 -14.03
C THR A 170 -17.22 -7.90 -12.55
N ASP A 171 -17.19 -8.95 -11.74
CA ASP A 171 -17.26 -8.83 -10.28
C ASP A 171 -15.85 -8.73 -9.65
N MET A 172 -14.82 -9.08 -10.41
CA MET A 172 -13.43 -9.14 -9.96
C MET A 172 -12.48 -8.30 -10.84
N VAL A 173 -12.35 -8.62 -12.14
CA VAL A 173 -11.38 -7.97 -13.05
C VAL A 173 -11.74 -6.52 -13.34
N ALA A 174 -13.02 -6.21 -13.61
CA ALA A 174 -13.44 -4.84 -13.82
C ALA A 174 -13.26 -3.98 -12.55
N ARG A 175 -13.50 -4.57 -11.38
CA ARG A 175 -13.35 -3.92 -10.07
C ARG A 175 -11.92 -3.46 -9.80
N SER A 176 -10.91 -4.22 -10.24
CA SER A 176 -9.50 -3.87 -10.07
C SER A 176 -8.99 -2.80 -11.01
N GLN A 177 -9.85 -2.23 -11.87
CA GLN A 177 -9.45 -1.29 -12.91
C GLN A 177 -8.37 -1.87 -13.85
N TYR A 178 -8.39 -3.19 -14.10
CA TYR A 178 -7.35 -3.88 -14.87
C TYR A 178 -7.11 -3.26 -16.25
N HIS A 179 -8.18 -2.88 -16.96
CA HIS A 179 -8.11 -2.22 -18.27
C HIS A 179 -7.44 -0.83 -18.25
N ARG A 180 -7.24 -0.25 -17.05
CA ARG A 180 -6.56 1.03 -16.80
C ARG A 180 -5.22 0.84 -16.08
N GLY A 181 -4.64 -0.36 -16.13
CA GLY A 181 -3.35 -0.68 -15.52
C GLY A 181 -3.41 -1.07 -14.04
N GLY A 182 -4.60 -1.30 -13.48
CA GLY A 182 -4.74 -1.76 -12.10
C GLY A 182 -4.35 -3.23 -11.89
N GLY A 183 -3.88 -3.56 -10.68
CA GLY A 183 -3.48 -4.89 -10.27
C GLY A 183 -4.65 -5.68 -9.64
N ILE A 184 -4.78 -6.94 -10.06
CA ILE A 184 -5.74 -7.88 -9.47
C ILE A 184 -5.14 -8.53 -8.23
N THR A 185 -5.95 -8.81 -7.22
CA THR A 185 -5.50 -9.38 -5.94
C THR A 185 -6.52 -10.36 -5.39
N GLU A 186 -6.11 -11.19 -4.45
CA GLU A 186 -6.97 -12.11 -3.71
C GLU A 186 -8.13 -11.38 -3.02
N ARG A 187 -7.95 -10.10 -2.67
CA ARG A 187 -9.03 -9.28 -2.10
C ARG A 187 -10.16 -9.06 -3.11
N HIS A 188 -9.89 -8.92 -4.39
CA HIS A 188 -10.94 -8.82 -5.40
C HIS A 188 -11.77 -10.11 -5.48
N LEU A 189 -11.08 -11.25 -5.52
CA LEU A 189 -11.70 -12.56 -5.53
C LEU A 189 -12.60 -12.75 -4.30
N LEU A 190 -12.06 -12.49 -3.11
CA LEU A 190 -12.81 -12.64 -1.87
C LEU A 190 -13.95 -11.63 -1.75
N ALA A 191 -13.84 -10.45 -2.37
CA ALA A 191 -14.95 -9.50 -2.42
C ALA A 191 -16.07 -9.99 -3.34
N ALA A 192 -15.75 -10.51 -4.52
CA ALA A 192 -16.72 -11.11 -5.44
C ALA A 192 -17.42 -12.32 -4.80
N MET A 193 -16.66 -13.17 -4.12
CA MET A 193 -17.20 -14.29 -3.34
C MET A 193 -18.08 -13.79 -2.18
N ALA A 194 -17.66 -12.75 -1.45
CA ALA A 194 -18.46 -12.15 -0.39
C ALA A 194 -19.79 -11.61 -0.93
N ASP A 195 -19.77 -10.89 -2.06
CA ASP A 195 -20.97 -10.37 -2.72
C ASP A 195 -21.93 -11.51 -3.13
N ALA A 196 -21.42 -12.62 -3.67
CA ALA A 196 -22.21 -13.80 -4.01
C ALA A 196 -22.82 -14.49 -2.77
N LEU A 197 -22.06 -14.61 -1.68
CA LEU A 197 -22.55 -15.17 -0.40
C LEU A 197 -23.63 -14.30 0.21
N ILE A 198 -23.47 -12.97 0.19
CA ILE A 198 -24.48 -12.02 0.67
C ILE A 198 -25.75 -12.12 -0.18
N ALA A 199 -25.63 -12.23 -1.50
CA ALA A 199 -26.77 -12.40 -2.40
C ALA A 199 -27.49 -13.73 -2.19
N GLY A 200 -26.73 -14.82 -1.96
CA GLY A 200 -27.25 -16.17 -1.83
C GLY A 200 -27.85 -16.50 -0.47
N PHE A 201 -27.19 -16.12 0.62
CA PHE A 201 -27.68 -16.36 1.98
C PHE A 201 -28.58 -15.23 2.50
N GLY A 202 -28.49 -14.04 1.93
CA GLY A 202 -29.12 -12.83 2.45
C GLY A 202 -28.22 -12.10 3.46
N ARG A 203 -28.78 -11.08 4.10
CA ARG A 203 -28.09 -10.21 5.06
C ARG A 203 -28.47 -10.55 6.51
N GLY A 204 -27.68 -10.05 7.45
CA GLY A 204 -27.90 -10.19 8.89
C GLY A 204 -27.77 -11.63 9.39
N GLU A 205 -28.66 -12.06 10.29
CA GLU A 205 -28.63 -13.41 10.87
C GLU A 205 -28.62 -14.55 9.83
N ALA A 206 -29.25 -14.34 8.67
CA ALA A 206 -29.25 -15.32 7.59
C ALA A 206 -27.83 -15.56 7.02
N LEU A 207 -27.03 -14.49 6.89
CA LEU A 207 -25.63 -14.56 6.49
C LEU A 207 -24.81 -15.35 7.51
N LEU A 208 -24.94 -15.02 8.79
CA LEU A 208 -24.20 -15.69 9.87
C LEU A 208 -24.50 -17.19 9.89
N LYS A 209 -25.77 -17.57 9.75
CA LYS A 209 -26.17 -18.99 9.66
C LYS A 209 -25.58 -19.68 8.43
N GLY A 210 -25.56 -19.01 7.28
CA GLY A 210 -24.95 -19.52 6.06
C GLY A 210 -23.45 -19.77 6.21
N LEU A 211 -22.72 -18.80 6.77
CA LEU A 211 -21.28 -18.91 7.05
C LEU A 211 -20.97 -20.04 8.04
N ALA A 212 -21.77 -20.19 9.10
CA ALA A 212 -21.64 -21.31 10.03
C ALA A 212 -21.84 -22.67 9.32
N GLY A 213 -22.78 -22.73 8.36
CA GLY A 213 -22.98 -23.91 7.51
C GLY A 213 -21.79 -24.25 6.61
N MET A 214 -20.98 -23.26 6.24
CA MET A 214 -19.71 -23.45 5.51
C MET A 214 -18.56 -23.91 6.41
N GLY A 215 -18.78 -23.97 7.73
CA GLY A 215 -17.73 -24.22 8.73
C GLY A 215 -16.85 -22.99 9.00
N ILE A 216 -17.28 -21.79 8.60
CA ILE A 216 -16.57 -20.54 8.91
C ILE A 216 -16.90 -20.14 10.34
N THR A 217 -15.86 -19.96 11.15
CA THR A 217 -16.01 -19.43 12.50
C THR A 217 -15.91 -17.91 12.45
N VAL A 218 -17.04 -17.23 12.63
CA VAL A 218 -17.07 -15.77 12.73
C VAL A 218 -16.66 -15.35 14.15
N PRO A 219 -15.60 -14.53 14.31
CA PRO A 219 -15.23 -14.00 15.61
C PRO A 219 -16.39 -13.22 16.25
N ALA A 220 -16.57 -13.34 17.56
CA ALA A 220 -17.70 -12.73 18.27
C ALA A 220 -17.85 -11.21 17.99
N LYS A 221 -16.72 -10.49 17.90
CA LYS A 221 -16.69 -9.05 17.59
C LYS A 221 -17.19 -8.71 16.19
N LEU A 222 -17.05 -9.63 15.23
CA LEU A 222 -17.51 -9.46 13.86
C LEU A 222 -18.93 -10.01 13.65
N ALA A 223 -19.46 -10.82 14.58
CA ALA A 223 -20.81 -11.34 14.49
C ALA A 223 -21.84 -10.20 14.47
N ASP A 224 -21.72 -9.21 15.36
CA ASP A 224 -22.62 -8.05 15.38
C ASP A 224 -22.49 -7.21 14.09
N VAL A 225 -21.27 -7.06 13.57
CA VAL A 225 -21.00 -6.28 12.35
C VAL A 225 -21.56 -6.96 11.09
N LEU A 226 -21.40 -8.27 10.97
CA LEU A 226 -21.93 -9.06 9.84
C LEU A 226 -23.43 -9.36 9.98
N GLY A 227 -23.91 -9.41 11.22
CA GLY A 227 -25.32 -9.61 11.59
C GLY A 227 -26.18 -8.36 11.44
N ASP A 228 -25.57 -7.18 11.29
CA ASP A 228 -26.29 -5.93 11.01
C ASP A 228 -26.78 -5.87 9.55
N PRO A 229 -28.11 -5.91 9.31
CA PRO A 229 -28.66 -5.84 7.96
C PRO A 229 -28.37 -4.49 7.27
N ASP A 230 -28.14 -3.42 8.03
CA ASP A 230 -27.92 -2.06 7.50
C ASP A 230 -26.43 -1.73 7.31
N ASN A 231 -25.52 -2.68 7.56
CA ASN A 231 -24.08 -2.45 7.44
C ASN A 231 -23.68 -2.03 6.01
N PRO A 232 -23.20 -0.78 5.80
CA PRO A 232 -22.81 -0.27 4.48
C PRO A 232 -21.46 -0.82 3.99
N HIS A 233 -20.72 -1.53 4.85
CA HIS A 233 -19.38 -2.06 4.58
C HIS A 233 -19.35 -3.59 4.56
N LEU A 234 -20.53 -4.24 4.49
CA LEU A 234 -20.68 -5.68 4.66
C LEU A 234 -19.74 -6.52 3.78
N THR A 235 -19.56 -6.17 2.50
CA THR A 235 -18.64 -6.86 1.59
C THR A 235 -17.19 -6.83 2.09
N PHE A 236 -16.71 -5.67 2.57
CA PHE A 236 -15.34 -5.51 3.07
C PHE A 236 -15.15 -6.26 4.39
N ASP A 237 -16.15 -6.22 5.27
CA ASP A 237 -16.11 -6.92 6.56
C ASP A 237 -16.11 -8.45 6.35
N LEU A 238 -16.97 -8.94 5.46
CA LEU A 238 -17.05 -10.37 5.13
C LEU A 238 -15.77 -10.87 4.43
N LEU A 239 -15.23 -10.08 3.48
CA LEU A 239 -13.93 -10.37 2.87
C LEU A 239 -12.84 -10.58 3.91
N GLY A 240 -12.82 -9.76 4.97
CA GLY A 240 -11.84 -9.90 6.05
C GLY A 240 -11.92 -11.27 6.74
N VAL A 241 -13.14 -11.75 7.00
CA VAL A 241 -13.38 -13.09 7.57
C VAL A 241 -12.97 -14.18 6.58
N LEU A 242 -13.37 -14.07 5.31
CA LEU A 242 -13.03 -15.06 4.29
C LEU A 242 -11.51 -15.16 4.09
N LYS A 243 -10.79 -14.04 4.16
CA LYS A 243 -9.33 -14.03 4.08
C LYS A 243 -8.70 -14.84 5.21
N ALA A 244 -9.18 -14.68 6.44
CA ALA A 244 -8.59 -15.32 7.62
C ALA A 244 -8.95 -16.81 7.76
N GLU A 245 -10.15 -17.22 7.34
CA GLU A 245 -10.69 -18.55 7.66
C GLU A 245 -10.93 -19.43 6.43
N TYR A 246 -10.82 -18.88 5.22
CA TYR A 246 -11.30 -19.57 4.01
C TYR A 246 -10.37 -19.49 2.80
N LEU A 247 -9.45 -18.52 2.74
CA LEU A 247 -8.53 -18.34 1.61
C LEU A 247 -7.69 -19.59 1.32
N ASP A 248 -7.22 -20.30 2.35
CA ASP A 248 -6.40 -21.51 2.21
C ASP A 248 -7.05 -22.62 1.36
N ARG A 249 -8.38 -22.62 1.22
CA ARG A 249 -9.10 -23.62 0.41
C ARG A 249 -8.96 -23.40 -1.09
N ILE A 250 -8.64 -22.17 -1.50
CA ILE A 250 -8.59 -21.76 -2.90
C ILE A 250 -7.24 -21.14 -3.28
N TYR A 251 -6.34 -20.93 -2.31
CA TYR A 251 -5.07 -20.24 -2.55
C TYR A 251 -4.12 -21.08 -3.41
N ILE A 252 -3.72 -20.51 -4.54
CA ILE A 252 -2.66 -21.05 -5.39
C ILE A 252 -1.39 -20.26 -5.11
N GLN A 253 -0.27 -20.96 -4.85
CA GLN A 253 1.02 -20.31 -4.60
C GLN A 253 1.49 -19.54 -5.85
N PRO A 254 2.03 -18.32 -5.67
CA PRO A 254 2.55 -17.50 -6.76
C PRO A 254 3.77 -18.14 -7.42
N THR A 255 3.96 -17.87 -8.72
CA THR A 255 5.11 -18.35 -9.51
C THR A 255 5.73 -17.21 -10.31
N THR A 256 5.56 -17.19 -11.64
CA THR A 256 6.19 -16.24 -12.57
C THR A 256 5.72 -14.80 -12.42
N GLU A 257 4.65 -14.56 -11.68
CA GLU A 257 4.19 -13.21 -11.34
C GLU A 257 5.10 -12.48 -10.34
N CYS A 258 5.93 -13.20 -9.58
CA CYS A 258 6.83 -12.62 -8.59
C CYS A 258 8.24 -12.48 -9.19
N PRO A 259 8.78 -11.26 -9.37
CA PRO A 259 10.21 -11.06 -9.61
C PRO A 259 11.05 -11.53 -8.42
N SER A 260 12.36 -11.63 -8.61
CA SER A 260 13.32 -11.65 -7.51
C SER A 260 13.43 -10.27 -6.85
N ALA A 261 13.83 -10.22 -5.57
CA ALA A 261 14.09 -8.97 -4.88
C ALA A 261 15.18 -8.11 -5.57
N VAL A 262 16.17 -8.77 -6.20
CA VAL A 262 17.22 -8.09 -6.97
C VAL A 262 16.65 -7.40 -8.20
N GLU A 263 15.77 -8.06 -8.98
CA GLU A 263 15.12 -7.43 -10.14
C GLU A 263 14.25 -6.23 -9.76
N VAL A 264 13.66 -6.24 -8.54
CA VAL A 264 12.92 -5.07 -8.03
C VAL A 264 13.86 -3.90 -7.74
N VAL A 265 15.00 -4.17 -7.10
CA VAL A 265 16.03 -3.14 -6.83
C VAL A 265 16.61 -2.59 -8.12
N GLU A 266 16.98 -3.46 -9.07
CA GLU A 266 17.49 -3.07 -10.38
C GLU A 266 16.50 -2.19 -11.15
N LEU A 267 15.21 -2.54 -11.12
CA LEU A 267 14.18 -1.68 -11.70
C LEU A 267 14.19 -0.32 -11.03
N ALA A 268 14.08 -0.27 -9.69
CA ALA A 268 13.97 0.96 -8.92
C ALA A 268 15.16 1.90 -9.20
N ASP A 269 16.39 1.39 -9.11
CA ASP A 269 17.60 2.15 -9.42
C ASP A 269 17.58 2.66 -10.86
N SER A 270 17.14 1.84 -11.82
CA SER A 270 17.10 2.22 -13.24
C SER A 270 16.07 3.29 -13.60
N VAL A 271 15.10 3.54 -12.72
CA VAL A 271 14.04 4.56 -12.89
C VAL A 271 14.16 5.71 -11.90
N GLY A 272 15.21 5.73 -11.07
CA GLY A 272 15.44 6.74 -10.05
C GLY A 272 14.43 6.71 -8.90
N ALA A 273 13.91 5.53 -8.57
CA ALA A 273 13.00 5.28 -7.45
C ALA A 273 13.70 4.48 -6.35
N ILE A 274 13.05 4.32 -5.20
CA ILE A 274 13.63 3.67 -4.03
C ILE A 274 12.88 2.38 -3.71
N ALA A 275 13.54 1.24 -3.90
CA ALA A 275 13.04 -0.06 -3.45
C ALA A 275 13.21 -0.23 -1.94
N THR A 276 12.18 -0.77 -1.30
CA THR A 276 12.11 -0.96 0.16
C THR A 276 11.56 -2.32 0.51
N TYR A 277 12.04 -2.91 1.60
CA TYR A 277 11.33 -3.98 2.28
C TYR A 277 10.25 -3.41 3.20
N ALA A 278 9.04 -4.00 3.20
CA ALA A 278 7.94 -3.59 4.07
C ALA A 278 7.88 -4.42 5.36
N TYR A 279 8.58 -4.00 6.40
CA TYR A 279 8.59 -4.72 7.69
C TYR A 279 7.18 -4.82 8.27
N LEU A 280 6.77 -6.04 8.62
CA LEU A 280 5.48 -6.32 9.24
C LEU A 280 5.59 -6.50 10.75
N GLY A 281 6.50 -7.35 11.21
CA GLY A 281 6.75 -7.67 12.62
C GLY A 281 5.81 -8.72 13.20
N ASP A 282 6.27 -9.41 14.26
CA ASP A 282 5.47 -10.44 14.93
C ASP A 282 4.23 -9.83 15.58
N VAL A 283 3.12 -10.56 15.50
CA VAL A 283 1.87 -10.22 16.17
C VAL A 283 1.73 -11.14 17.38
N SER A 284 2.01 -10.66 18.59
CA SER A 284 1.88 -11.45 19.82
C SER A 284 0.45 -11.47 20.37
N ALA A 285 -0.26 -10.34 20.25
CA ALA A 285 -1.71 -10.20 20.42
C ALA A 285 -2.16 -8.86 19.79
N SER A 286 -3.20 -8.84 18.96
CA SER A 286 -3.74 -7.56 18.47
C SER A 286 -4.28 -6.75 19.65
N PRO A 287 -3.97 -5.45 19.76
CA PRO A 287 -4.64 -4.54 20.70
C PRO A 287 -6.18 -4.53 20.53
N THR A 288 -6.67 -4.90 19.34
CA THR A 288 -8.11 -5.05 19.04
C THR A 288 -8.66 -6.44 19.31
N GLY A 289 -7.83 -7.44 19.61
CA GLY A 289 -8.23 -8.82 19.92
C GLY A 289 -8.69 -9.69 18.73
N ASP A 290 -8.45 -9.26 17.49
CA ASP A 290 -9.00 -9.91 16.29
C ASP A 290 -7.98 -10.66 15.42
N LYS A 291 -6.68 -10.67 15.79
CA LYS A 291 -5.63 -11.37 15.03
C LYS A 291 -5.04 -12.52 15.85
N LYS A 292 -4.90 -13.69 15.22
CA LYS A 292 -4.14 -14.83 15.77
C LYS A 292 -2.70 -14.39 15.98
N ALA A 293 -2.08 -14.87 17.06
CA ALA A 293 -0.66 -14.64 17.25
C ALA A 293 0.11 -15.28 16.09
N GLU A 294 1.01 -14.53 15.48
CA GLU A 294 1.67 -14.92 14.24
C GLU A 294 3.10 -14.40 14.22
N LYS A 295 4.02 -15.29 13.85
CA LYS A 295 5.44 -14.97 13.73
C LYS A 295 5.80 -14.65 12.29
N PHE A 296 6.65 -13.64 12.15
CA PHE A 296 7.21 -13.13 10.91
C PHE A 296 8.71 -12.91 11.12
N GLU A 297 9.21 -11.68 11.00
CA GLU A 297 10.63 -11.38 10.84
C GLU A 297 11.42 -11.24 12.15
N ASP A 298 10.77 -11.05 13.31
CA ASP A 298 11.42 -10.53 14.52
C ASP A 298 12.56 -11.41 15.04
N GLU A 299 12.45 -12.73 14.90
CA GLU A 299 13.48 -13.67 15.38
C GLU A 299 14.76 -13.66 14.52
N PHE A 300 14.68 -13.11 13.30
CA PHE A 300 15.80 -13.09 12.36
C PHE A 300 16.07 -11.73 11.71
N LEU A 301 15.65 -10.62 12.34
CA LEU A 301 15.84 -9.28 11.80
C LEU A 301 17.30 -8.94 11.46
N ASP A 302 18.27 -9.35 12.27
CA ASP A 302 19.69 -9.08 12.01
C ASP A 302 20.15 -9.75 10.70
N ASP A 303 19.77 -11.02 10.46
CA ASP A 303 19.99 -11.70 9.18
C ASP A 303 19.25 -10.99 8.04
N LEU A 304 17.99 -10.56 8.28
CA LEU A 304 17.17 -9.90 7.27
C LEU A 304 17.83 -8.60 6.79
N PHE A 305 18.37 -7.78 7.68
CA PHE A 305 19.03 -6.52 7.30
C PHE A 305 20.32 -6.75 6.51
N VAL A 306 21.07 -7.80 6.83
CA VAL A 306 22.21 -8.25 5.99
C VAL A 306 21.70 -8.67 4.61
N GLY A 307 20.69 -9.55 4.56
CA GLY A 307 20.12 -10.04 3.31
C GLY A 307 19.52 -8.93 2.44
N MET A 308 18.86 -7.94 3.05
CA MET A 308 18.39 -6.72 2.38
C MET A 308 19.56 -5.94 1.76
N ALA A 309 20.63 -5.71 2.52
CA ALA A 309 21.78 -4.97 2.04
C ALA A 309 22.52 -5.67 0.88
N GLU A 310 22.67 -6.99 0.96
CA GLU A 310 23.27 -7.83 -0.10
C GLU A 310 22.48 -7.79 -1.41
N ARG A 311 21.16 -7.60 -1.33
CA ARG A 311 20.27 -7.45 -2.48
C ARG A 311 20.20 -6.03 -3.02
N GLY A 312 20.93 -5.09 -2.40
CA GLY A 312 20.97 -3.68 -2.81
C GLY A 312 19.88 -2.80 -2.19
N LEU A 313 19.06 -3.30 -1.26
CA LEU A 313 18.05 -2.46 -0.60
C LEU A 313 18.72 -1.41 0.30
N ARG A 314 18.34 -0.15 0.11
CA ARG A 314 18.85 1.01 0.85
C ARG A 314 17.77 1.70 1.68
N ALA A 315 16.62 1.05 1.85
CA ALA A 315 15.49 1.58 2.58
C ALA A 315 14.62 0.46 3.18
N VAL A 316 13.96 0.78 4.29
CA VAL A 316 12.96 -0.05 4.97
C VAL A 316 11.71 0.78 5.22
N THR A 317 10.54 0.21 4.98
CA THR A 317 9.25 0.84 5.31
C THR A 317 8.55 0.03 6.39
N TYR A 318 7.87 0.71 7.31
CA TYR A 318 7.11 0.07 8.38
C TYR A 318 5.90 0.93 8.79
N MET A 319 5.04 0.35 9.64
CA MET A 319 3.74 0.91 9.97
C MET A 319 3.64 1.11 11.48
N PRO A 320 4.04 2.27 12.03
CA PRO A 320 4.05 2.50 13.48
C PRO A 320 2.78 2.04 14.25
N PRO A 321 1.54 2.21 13.73
CA PRO A 321 0.34 1.72 14.42
C PRO A 321 0.23 0.19 14.55
N ARG A 322 1.04 -0.57 13.82
CA ARG A 322 1.07 -2.03 13.84
C ARG A 322 2.26 -2.60 14.62
N ASN A 323 3.21 -1.76 15.02
CA ASN A 323 4.46 -2.19 15.63
C ASN A 323 4.54 -1.74 17.10
N THR A 324 5.12 -2.58 17.96
CA THR A 324 5.40 -2.17 19.35
C THR A 324 6.55 -1.17 19.40
N ALA A 325 6.68 -0.45 20.52
CA ALA A 325 7.78 0.49 20.71
C ALA A 325 9.15 -0.21 20.61
N GLU A 326 9.27 -1.45 21.11
CA GLU A 326 10.49 -2.26 21.04
C GLU A 326 10.81 -2.69 19.61
N GLN A 327 9.79 -3.05 18.82
CA GLN A 327 9.96 -3.36 17.39
C GLN A 327 10.48 -2.12 16.64
N ILE A 328 9.84 -0.96 16.84
CA ILE A 328 10.25 0.30 16.20
C ILE A 328 11.68 0.67 16.59
N GLU A 329 12.06 0.60 17.87
CA GLU A 329 13.42 0.88 18.33
C GLU A 329 14.44 -0.07 17.69
N ARG A 330 14.11 -1.37 17.57
CA ARG A 330 14.99 -2.36 16.94
C ARG A 330 15.18 -2.09 15.45
N ILE A 331 14.10 -1.78 14.74
CA ILE A 331 14.14 -1.44 13.30
C ILE A 331 14.94 -0.17 13.08
N HIS A 332 14.70 0.89 13.86
CA HIS A 332 15.46 2.14 13.76
C HIS A 332 16.97 1.90 13.96
N ARG A 333 17.36 1.16 15.01
CA ARG A 333 18.76 0.82 15.25
C ARG A 333 19.40 0.08 14.07
N LEU A 334 18.70 -0.90 13.49
CA LEU A 334 19.20 -1.67 12.36
C LEU A 334 19.26 -0.82 11.08
N ALA A 335 18.27 0.03 10.82
CA ALA A 335 18.26 0.95 9.69
C ALA A 335 19.45 1.91 9.75
N VAL A 336 19.69 2.52 10.91
CA VAL A 336 20.87 3.36 11.15
C VAL A 336 22.17 2.58 10.94
N GLN A 337 22.30 1.39 11.53
CA GLN A 337 23.52 0.57 11.37
C GLN A 337 23.82 0.23 9.89
N HIS A 338 22.79 0.05 9.07
CA HIS A 338 22.92 -0.34 7.66
C HIS A 338 22.82 0.85 6.68
N GLY A 339 22.72 2.09 7.18
CA GLY A 339 22.57 3.29 6.33
C GLY A 339 21.32 3.24 5.45
N MET A 340 20.19 2.77 6.01
CA MET A 340 18.93 2.63 5.30
C MET A 340 17.99 3.78 5.60
N LEU A 341 17.34 4.31 4.55
CA LEU A 341 16.24 5.27 4.70
C LEU A 341 15.04 4.58 5.34
N GLU A 342 14.47 5.20 6.35
CA GLU A 342 13.24 4.75 6.98
C GLU A 342 12.04 5.48 6.38
N ILE A 343 11.01 4.71 6.04
CA ILE A 343 9.77 5.23 5.47
C ILE A 343 8.60 4.78 6.34
N SER A 344 7.65 5.69 6.57
CA SER A 344 6.41 5.38 7.27
C SER A 344 5.21 5.44 6.32
N GLY A 345 4.30 4.49 6.50
CA GLY A 345 2.98 4.50 5.89
C GLY A 345 2.03 3.62 6.68
N VAL A 346 0.73 3.82 6.49
CA VAL A 346 -0.31 2.97 7.08
C VAL A 346 -1.07 2.37 5.92
N ASP A 347 -0.98 1.06 5.74
CA ASP A 347 -1.69 0.30 4.70
C ASP A 347 -3.22 0.46 4.83
N ILE A 348 -3.76 1.49 4.17
CA ILE A 348 -5.19 1.80 4.07
C ILE A 348 -5.77 1.11 2.85
N ASN A 349 -6.73 0.20 3.07
CA ASN A 349 -7.41 -0.56 2.02
C ASN A 349 -8.88 -0.93 2.36
N THR A 350 -9.42 -0.49 3.49
CA THR A 350 -10.84 -0.72 3.89
C THR A 350 -11.51 0.57 4.37
N PRO A 351 -12.83 0.75 4.16
CA PRO A 351 -13.54 1.97 4.55
C PRO A 351 -13.53 2.25 6.06
N ARG A 352 -13.26 1.24 6.90
CA ARG A 352 -13.21 1.40 8.36
C ARG A 352 -11.87 1.93 8.89
N GLN A 353 -10.82 1.95 8.06
CA GLN A 353 -9.53 2.48 8.48
C GLN A 353 -9.51 4.00 8.46
N VAL A 354 -8.83 4.58 9.44
CA VAL A 354 -8.61 6.02 9.54
C VAL A 354 -7.28 6.39 8.87
N PHE A 355 -7.21 7.58 8.28
CA PHE A 355 -5.99 8.04 7.59
C PHE A 355 -4.88 8.47 8.56
N VAL A 356 -5.26 8.95 9.76
CA VAL A 356 -4.32 9.43 10.78
C VAL A 356 -3.43 8.31 11.31
N CYS A 357 -2.20 8.67 11.66
CA CYS A 357 -1.17 7.86 12.28
C CYS A 357 -0.64 8.60 13.52
N PRO A 358 -1.39 8.64 14.64
CA PRO A 358 -1.06 9.43 15.83
C PRO A 358 0.34 9.13 16.41
N GLU A 359 0.86 7.92 16.19
CA GLU A 359 2.18 7.47 16.57
C GLU A 359 3.28 8.39 16.00
N LEU A 360 3.12 8.89 14.76
CA LEU A 360 4.06 9.83 14.13
C LEU A 360 4.10 11.22 14.78
N ARG A 361 3.25 11.48 15.78
CA ARG A 361 3.33 12.69 16.61
C ARG A 361 4.36 12.57 17.73
N ASP A 362 4.84 11.36 18.04
CA ASP A 362 5.92 11.18 19.02
C ASP A 362 7.19 11.89 18.51
N PRO A 363 7.77 12.83 19.27
CA PRO A 363 9.03 13.48 18.90
C PRO A 363 10.18 12.51 18.60
N LYS A 364 10.16 11.29 19.15
CA LYS A 364 11.15 10.24 18.84
C LYS A 364 11.06 9.72 17.41
N LEU A 365 9.92 9.93 16.74
CA LEU A 365 9.67 9.54 15.35
C LEU A 365 9.71 10.74 14.40
N ALA A 366 10.20 11.91 14.85
CA ALA A 366 10.28 13.10 14.02
C ALA A 366 11.10 12.88 12.74
N ASP A 367 12.16 12.06 12.81
CA ASP A 367 13.02 11.75 11.67
C ASP A 367 12.27 11.02 10.55
N LEU A 368 11.24 10.21 10.87
CA LEU A 368 10.37 9.59 9.85
C LEU A 368 9.53 10.63 9.08
N ASN A 369 9.11 11.68 9.77
CA ASN A 369 8.39 12.77 9.13
C ASN A 369 9.34 13.57 8.21
N GLU A 370 10.57 13.86 8.66
CA GLU A 370 11.57 14.52 7.82
C GLU A 370 11.96 13.67 6.60
N ALA A 371 12.17 12.36 6.79
CA ALA A 371 12.43 11.41 5.70
C ALA A 371 11.28 11.40 4.67
N THR A 372 10.03 11.48 5.13
CA THR A 372 8.87 11.61 4.24
C THR A 372 8.94 12.87 3.39
N TRP A 373 9.26 14.02 3.98
CA TRP A 373 9.41 15.26 3.22
C TRP A 373 10.58 15.22 2.24
N ALA A 374 11.67 14.53 2.60
CA ALA A 374 12.78 14.31 1.71
C ALA A 374 12.39 13.45 0.50
N LEU A 375 11.50 12.45 0.68
CA LEU A 375 10.94 11.65 -0.41
C LEU A 375 10.03 12.47 -1.34
N VAL A 376 9.21 13.38 -0.80
CA VAL A 376 8.41 14.31 -1.61
C VAL A 376 9.31 15.15 -2.52
N ALA A 377 10.39 15.69 -1.96
CA ALA A 377 11.38 16.44 -2.73
C ALA A 377 12.07 15.54 -3.78
N HIS A 378 12.49 14.34 -3.39
CA HIS A 378 13.14 13.39 -4.27
C HIS A 378 12.31 13.12 -5.52
N GLU A 379 11.04 12.72 -5.37
CA GLU A 379 10.18 12.40 -6.52
C GLU A 379 9.98 13.63 -7.43
N ALA A 380 9.74 14.80 -6.84
CA ALA A 380 9.52 16.04 -7.58
C ALA A 380 10.77 16.49 -8.35
N LEU A 381 11.95 16.44 -7.74
CA LEU A 381 13.20 16.92 -8.32
C LEU A 381 13.80 15.91 -9.31
N ALA A 382 13.75 14.60 -8.99
CA ALA A 382 14.18 13.53 -9.89
C ALA A 382 13.35 13.47 -11.18
N SER A 383 12.10 13.98 -11.14
CA SER A 383 11.26 14.14 -12.32
C SER A 383 11.79 15.18 -13.32
N ILE A 384 12.67 16.09 -12.88
CA ILE A 384 13.32 17.09 -13.74
C ILE A 384 14.73 16.66 -14.09
N ASP A 385 15.49 16.19 -13.09
CA ASP A 385 16.87 15.74 -13.27
C ASP A 385 17.06 14.38 -12.57
N PRO A 386 17.18 13.28 -13.33
CA PRO A 386 17.31 11.94 -12.75
C PRO A 386 18.61 11.74 -11.96
N THR A 387 19.60 12.63 -12.07
CA THR A 387 20.82 12.57 -11.24
C THR A 387 20.57 13.00 -9.79
N VAL A 388 19.43 13.66 -9.52
CA VAL A 388 19.01 14.06 -8.17
C VAL A 388 18.29 12.91 -7.48
N HIS A 389 19.09 12.00 -6.92
CA HIS A 389 18.63 10.87 -6.15
C HIS A 389 18.89 11.06 -4.65
N LEU A 390 17.87 10.89 -3.78
CA LEU A 390 18.00 11.09 -2.33
C LEU A 390 19.06 10.18 -1.72
N LEU A 391 19.16 8.94 -2.20
CA LEU A 391 20.11 7.95 -1.70
C LEU A 391 21.43 7.95 -2.47
N GLY A 392 21.60 8.83 -3.46
CA GLY A 392 22.75 8.80 -4.37
C GLY A 392 22.88 7.49 -5.17
N GLU A 393 24.06 7.27 -5.75
CA GLU A 393 24.39 6.05 -6.52
C GLU A 393 24.89 4.92 -5.60
N GLU A 394 25.70 5.27 -4.60
CA GLU A 394 26.26 4.30 -3.65
C GLU A 394 25.51 4.32 -2.31
N ARG A 395 25.78 3.35 -1.44
CA ARG A 395 25.23 3.34 -0.09
C ARG A 395 25.87 4.45 0.74
N LEU A 396 25.04 5.32 1.28
CA LEU A 396 25.45 6.40 2.17
C LEU A 396 25.74 5.85 3.57
N ASP A 397 26.73 6.42 4.25
CA ASP A 397 26.84 6.25 5.68
C ASP A 397 25.69 6.98 6.41
N PRO A 398 25.43 6.68 7.69
CA PRO A 398 24.28 7.25 8.40
C PRO A 398 24.32 8.77 8.53
N ALA A 399 25.51 9.38 8.66
CA ALA A 399 25.65 10.82 8.77
C ALA A 399 25.39 11.51 7.42
N GLN A 400 25.86 10.92 6.33
CA GLN A 400 25.59 11.39 4.97
C GLN A 400 24.10 11.29 4.62
N LEU A 401 23.44 10.20 4.99
CA LEU A 401 22.01 10.03 4.77
C LEU A 401 21.19 11.06 5.58
N ALA A 402 21.52 11.25 6.86
CA ALA A 402 20.87 12.25 7.70
C ALA A 402 21.03 13.66 7.12
N GLU A 403 22.22 14.01 6.61
CA GLU A 403 22.47 15.30 5.96
C GLU A 403 21.65 15.46 4.68
N ARG A 404 21.55 14.41 3.85
CA ARG A 404 20.70 14.42 2.65
C ARG A 404 19.24 14.66 2.99
N ILE A 405 18.70 13.98 4.01
CA ILE A 405 17.33 14.19 4.49
C ILE A 405 17.14 15.64 4.94
N ARG A 406 18.07 16.18 5.72
CA ARG A 406 18.04 17.57 6.21
C ARG A 406 18.02 18.61 5.07
N VAL A 407 18.70 18.32 3.96
CA VAL A 407 18.73 19.19 2.78
C VAL A 407 17.44 19.06 1.94
N PHE A 408 16.94 17.84 1.75
CA PHE A 408 15.77 17.58 0.89
C PHE A 408 14.43 17.92 1.57
N ALA A 409 14.29 17.67 2.87
CA ALA A 409 13.01 17.81 3.56
C ALA A 409 12.38 19.23 3.47
N PRO A 410 13.13 20.34 3.65
CA PRO A 410 12.59 21.67 3.44
C PRO A 410 12.06 21.89 2.01
N LEU A 411 12.77 21.36 1.00
CA LEU A 411 12.37 21.47 -0.40
C LEU A 411 11.04 20.75 -0.67
N GLY A 412 10.79 19.62 -0.01
CA GLY A 412 9.54 18.89 -0.14
C GLY A 412 8.35 19.65 0.43
N ARG A 413 8.55 20.33 1.56
CA ARG A 413 7.54 21.21 2.18
C ARG A 413 7.22 22.40 1.27
N GLU A 414 8.26 23.05 0.75
CA GLU A 414 8.09 24.18 -0.18
C GLU A 414 7.42 23.75 -1.49
N TYR A 415 7.77 22.56 -2.01
CA TYR A 415 7.09 21.99 -3.17
C TYR A 415 5.59 21.85 -2.90
N ALA A 416 5.21 21.23 -1.77
CA ALA A 416 3.81 21.12 -1.34
C ALA A 416 3.11 22.48 -1.22
N ASP A 417 3.82 23.52 -0.77
CA ASP A 417 3.32 24.90 -0.66
C ASP A 417 3.18 25.63 -1.99
N GLY A 418 3.56 25.01 -3.11
CA GLY A 418 3.34 25.53 -4.45
C GLY A 418 4.60 26.00 -5.16
N ALA A 419 5.79 25.85 -4.57
CA ALA A 419 7.03 26.18 -5.23
C ALA A 419 7.24 25.35 -6.51
N ASP A 420 7.88 25.96 -7.50
CA ASP A 420 8.25 25.28 -8.75
C ASP A 420 9.45 24.35 -8.50
N ALA A 421 9.37 23.13 -9.05
CA ALA A 421 10.40 22.12 -8.83
C ALA A 421 11.74 22.47 -9.52
N ALA A 422 11.74 23.24 -10.62
CA ALA A 422 12.98 23.67 -11.27
C ALA A 422 13.71 24.73 -10.43
N ASP A 423 12.97 25.63 -9.78
CA ASP A 423 13.54 26.62 -8.85
C ASP A 423 14.12 25.95 -7.59
N LEU A 424 13.42 24.93 -7.06
CA LEU A 424 13.92 24.10 -5.96
C LEU A 424 15.20 23.34 -6.37
N LEU A 425 15.23 22.76 -7.56
CA LEU A 425 16.38 22.05 -8.10
C LEU A 425 17.61 22.97 -8.26
N ALA A 426 17.40 24.20 -8.76
CA ALA A 426 18.47 25.17 -8.91
C ALA A 426 19.10 25.53 -7.55
N ARG A 427 18.29 25.68 -6.50
CA ARG A 427 18.76 25.93 -5.14
C ARG A 427 19.52 24.74 -4.55
N LEU A 428 19.01 23.52 -4.76
CA LEU A 428 19.69 22.31 -4.29
C LEU A 428 21.13 22.23 -4.80
N ARG A 429 21.39 22.63 -6.06
CA ARG A 429 22.73 22.61 -6.67
C ARG A 429 23.69 23.69 -6.15
N THR A 430 23.19 24.69 -5.42
CA THR A 430 24.02 25.74 -4.82
C THR A 430 24.48 25.43 -3.40
N HIS A 431 23.92 24.36 -2.81
CA HIS A 431 24.34 23.73 -1.57
C HIS A 431 25.31 22.58 -1.87
#